data_AF-A0A0S2KCL3-F1
#
_entry.id   AF-A0A0S2KCL3-F1
#
_cell.length_a   1.000
_cell.length_b   1.000
_cell.length_c   1.000
_cell.angle_alpha   90.00
_cell.angle_beta   90.00
_cell.angle_gamma   90.00
#
_symmetry.space_group_name_H-M   'P 1'
#
loop_
_entity.id
_entity.type
_entity.pdbx_description
1 polymer ?
#
loop_
_entity_poly.entity_id
_entity_poly.type
_entity_poly.pdbx_seq_one_letter_code
_entity_poly.pdbx_strand_id
1 'polypeptide(L)'
;MDYLARREHSRLQLQRKLRNKFPDSQESEIDQVLNELESDKLLSDERFAESYCYSKSARGYGPLYIRHQLSRSGLSSGIIDRLLQSFDEDFWVERLAEFLARKRIYEWPEFGSPEWQRTNRLVLSRGFSAEHIKAISALPGLD
;
A
#
# COMPACT_ATOMS: atom_id res chain seq x y z
N MET A 1 0.62 -7.82 26.16
CA MET A 1 1.57 -7.40 25.10
C MET A 1 0.73 -7.05 23.89
N ASP A 2 0.74 -5.80 23.43
CA ASP A 2 -0.40 -5.23 22.67
C ASP A 2 -0.12 -5.01 21.18
N TYR A 3 0.83 -5.76 20.59
CA TYR A 3 1.24 -5.54 19.20
C TYR A 3 0.09 -5.75 18.22
N LEU A 4 -0.73 -6.77 18.44
CA LEU A 4 -1.88 -7.08 17.59
C LEU A 4 -3.13 -6.27 17.93
N ALA A 5 -3.22 -5.68 19.13
CA ALA A 5 -4.41 -4.93 19.51
C ALA A 5 -4.53 -3.56 18.84
N ARG A 6 -3.42 -3.01 18.34
CA ARG A 6 -3.39 -1.65 17.77
C ARG A 6 -3.55 -1.60 16.25
N ARG A 7 -3.00 -2.60 15.54
CA ARG A 7 -3.06 -2.69 14.08
C ARG A 7 -2.67 -4.09 13.60
N GLU A 8 -3.10 -4.40 12.39
CA GLU A 8 -2.62 -5.56 11.64
C GLU A 8 -1.11 -5.47 11.38
N HIS A 9 -0.47 -6.64 11.36
CA HIS A 9 0.94 -6.84 11.06
C HIS A 9 1.07 -7.99 10.07
N SER A 10 2.05 -7.91 9.15
CA SER A 10 2.45 -9.11 8.45
C SER A 10 3.21 -10.05 9.38
N ARG A 11 3.24 -11.34 9.04
CA ARG A 11 4.04 -12.34 9.77
C ARG A 11 5.49 -11.88 9.92
N LEU A 12 6.11 -11.43 8.83
CA LEU A 12 7.51 -10.96 8.85
C LEU A 12 7.71 -9.72 9.75
N GLN A 13 6.74 -8.79 9.80
CA GLN A 13 6.83 -7.64 10.69
C GLN A 13 6.78 -8.08 12.16
N LEU A 14 5.88 -9.01 12.50
CA LEU A 14 5.76 -9.50 13.86
C LEU A 14 6.98 -10.35 14.26
N GLN A 15 7.46 -11.23 13.38
CA GLN A 15 8.68 -12.01 13.57
C GLN A 15 9.88 -11.11 13.92
N ARG A 16 10.13 -10.07 13.12
CA ARG A 16 11.20 -9.09 13.38
C ARG A 16 11.06 -8.41 14.73
N LYS A 17 9.83 -8.05 15.13
CA LYS A 17 9.56 -7.44 16.43
C LYS A 17 9.81 -8.41 17.59
N LEU A 18 9.42 -9.67 17.44
CA LEU A 18 9.64 -10.70 18.45
C LEU A 18 11.13 -10.98 18.61
N ARG A 19 11.88 -11.14 17.51
CA ARG A 19 13.35 -11.33 17.54
C ARG A 19 14.08 -10.18 18.23
N ASN A 20 13.70 -8.93 17.93
CA ASN A 20 14.32 -7.77 18.59
C ASN A 20 14.01 -7.68 20.08
N LYS A 21 12.83 -8.18 20.50
CA LYS A 21 12.40 -8.14 21.89
C LYS A 21 12.94 -9.31 22.72
N PHE A 22 13.11 -10.45 22.08
CA PHE A 22 13.57 -11.70 22.67
C PHE A 22 14.80 -12.21 21.90
N PRO A 23 15.95 -11.52 22.04
CA PRO A 23 17.14 -11.82 21.25
C PRO A 23 17.74 -13.20 21.57
N ASP A 24 17.50 -13.74 22.77
CA ASP A 24 18.01 -15.03 23.21
C ASP A 24 17.09 -16.21 22.85
N SER A 25 15.88 -15.95 22.34
CA SER A 25 14.93 -16.99 21.94
C SER A 25 15.38 -17.70 20.66
N GLN A 26 15.09 -18.99 20.59
CA GLN A 26 15.37 -19.77 19.38
C GLN A 26 14.37 -19.39 18.27
N GLU A 27 14.81 -19.44 17.00
CA GLU A 27 13.94 -19.13 15.86
C GLU A 27 12.68 -20.00 15.85
N SER A 28 12.82 -21.29 16.19
CA SER A 28 11.71 -22.25 16.25
C SER A 28 10.65 -21.88 17.27
N GLU A 29 11.02 -21.26 18.40
CA GLU A 29 10.07 -20.82 19.42
C GLU A 29 9.24 -19.64 18.89
N ILE A 30 9.89 -18.71 18.17
CA ILE A 30 9.21 -17.57 17.55
C ILE A 30 8.27 -18.05 16.45
N ASP A 31 8.72 -18.98 15.61
CA ASP A 31 7.89 -19.55 14.55
C ASP A 31 6.69 -20.32 15.10
N GLN A 32 6.85 -21.04 16.22
CA GLN A 32 5.74 -21.71 16.89
C GLN A 32 4.68 -20.70 17.35
N VAL A 33 5.10 -19.62 18.03
CA VAL A 33 4.18 -18.57 18.48
C VAL A 33 3.46 -17.91 17.30
N LEU A 34 4.17 -17.63 16.20
CA LEU A 34 3.55 -17.05 15.01
C LEU A 34 2.50 -18.00 14.39
N ASN A 35 2.78 -19.30 14.34
CA ASN A 35 1.84 -20.30 13.83
C ASN A 35 0.59 -20.41 14.73
N GLU A 36 0.76 -20.38 16.06
CA GLU A 36 -0.36 -20.34 17.00
C GLU A 36 -1.23 -19.10 16.76
N LEU A 37 -0.62 -17.91 16.62
CA LEU A 37 -1.33 -16.66 16.35
C LEU A 37 -2.07 -16.67 15.00
N GLU A 38 -1.52 -17.30 13.96
CA GLU A 38 -2.20 -17.50 12.68
C GLU A 38 -3.38 -18.47 12.81
N SER A 39 -3.20 -19.56 13.56
CA SER A 39 -4.26 -20.56 13.79
C SER A 39 -5.44 -19.98 14.58
N ASP A 40 -5.15 -19.10 15.55
CA ASP A 40 -6.14 -18.34 16.31
C ASP A 40 -6.72 -17.16 15.51
N LYS A 41 -6.29 -16.99 14.26
CA LYS A 41 -6.66 -15.88 13.36
C LYS A 41 -6.31 -14.50 13.91
N LEU A 42 -5.41 -14.41 14.88
CA LEU A 42 -4.92 -13.15 15.44
C LEU A 42 -3.86 -12.49 14.54
N LEU A 43 -3.18 -13.27 13.70
CA LEU A 43 -2.26 -12.82 12.66
C LEU A 43 -2.78 -13.26 11.28
N SER A 44 -2.82 -12.34 10.31
CA SER A 44 -3.21 -12.64 8.93
C SER A 44 -2.55 -11.68 7.96
N ASP A 45 -1.79 -12.23 7.02
CA ASP A 45 -1.15 -11.45 5.96
C ASP A 45 -2.19 -10.82 5.02
N GLU A 46 -3.31 -11.48 4.76
CA GLU A 46 -4.43 -10.94 3.97
C GLU A 46 -5.05 -9.71 4.64
N ARG A 47 -5.42 -9.81 5.94
CA ARG A 47 -5.99 -8.65 6.66
C ARG A 47 -4.99 -7.50 6.77
N PHE A 48 -3.72 -7.82 6.98
CA PHE A 48 -2.66 -6.82 6.92
C PHE A 48 -2.60 -6.15 5.54
N ALA A 49 -2.63 -6.93 4.46
CA ALA A 49 -2.56 -6.42 3.10
C ALA A 49 -3.71 -5.46 2.79
N GLU A 50 -4.94 -5.87 3.11
CA GLU A 50 -6.15 -5.06 2.93
C GLU A 50 -6.09 -3.76 3.73
N SER A 51 -5.85 -3.85 5.04
CA SER A 51 -5.75 -2.68 5.92
C SER A 51 -4.67 -1.70 5.44
N TYR A 52 -3.52 -2.23 5.02
CA TYR A 52 -2.43 -1.43 4.48
C TYR A 52 -2.80 -0.76 3.15
N CYS A 53 -3.41 -1.50 2.23
CA CYS A 53 -3.87 -0.99 0.93
C CYS A 53 -4.85 0.17 1.13
N TYR A 54 -5.93 -0.04 1.89
CA TYR A 54 -6.92 1.00 2.20
C TYR A 54 -6.30 2.23 2.86
N SER A 55 -5.41 2.03 3.84
CA SER A 55 -4.75 3.14 4.54
C SER A 55 -3.81 3.95 3.63
N LYS A 56 -3.27 3.34 2.59
CA LYS A 56 -2.33 3.99 1.65
C LYS A 56 -3.04 4.61 0.46
N SER A 57 -4.04 3.93 -0.11
CA SER A 57 -4.85 4.48 -1.20
C SER A 57 -5.56 5.77 -0.75
N ALA A 58 -6.15 5.80 0.44
CA ALA A 58 -6.76 7.03 1.02
C ALA A 58 -5.77 8.21 1.18
N ARG A 59 -4.46 7.92 1.28
CA ARG A 59 -3.40 8.93 1.34
C ARG A 59 -2.82 9.30 -0.04
N GLY A 60 -3.37 8.77 -1.13
CA GLY A 60 -2.91 9.02 -2.48
C GLY A 60 -1.62 8.27 -2.81
N TYR A 61 -1.55 6.99 -2.45
CA TYR A 61 -0.53 6.07 -2.95
C TYR A 61 -1.18 5.06 -3.88
N GLY A 62 -0.58 4.88 -5.06
CA GLY A 62 -1.06 4.01 -6.11
C GLY A 62 -0.62 2.55 -5.97
N PRO A 63 -1.09 1.69 -6.87
CA PRO A 63 -0.95 0.25 -6.76
C PRO A 63 0.51 -0.23 -6.81
N LEU A 64 1.39 0.45 -7.57
CA LEU A 64 2.81 0.07 -7.67
C LEU A 64 3.55 0.29 -6.34
N TYR A 65 3.24 1.40 -5.65
CA TYR A 65 3.83 1.69 -4.34
C TYR A 65 3.35 0.66 -3.31
N ILE A 66 2.04 0.37 -3.30
CA ILE A 66 1.43 -0.57 -2.37
C ILE A 66 2.01 -1.97 -2.58
N ARG A 67 2.06 -2.46 -3.83
CA ARG A 67 2.72 -3.73 -4.20
C ARG A 67 4.13 -3.85 -3.64
N HIS A 68 4.96 -2.84 -3.87
CA HIS A 68 6.34 -2.83 -3.41
C HIS A 68 6.44 -2.90 -1.87
N GLN A 69 5.59 -2.17 -1.16
CA GLN A 69 5.60 -2.16 0.30
C GLN A 69 5.08 -3.47 0.92
N LEU A 70 4.06 -4.07 0.33
CA LEU A 70 3.55 -5.38 0.75
C LEU A 70 4.60 -6.47 0.53
N SER A 71 5.27 -6.47 -0.62
CA SER A 71 6.38 -7.39 -0.92
C SER A 71 7.53 -7.23 0.09
N ARG A 72 7.95 -5.99 0.40
CA ARG A 72 8.96 -5.72 1.45
C ARG A 72 8.52 -6.15 2.85
N SER A 73 7.21 -6.28 3.07
CA SER A 73 6.62 -6.79 4.30
C SER A 73 6.50 -8.32 4.32
N GLY A 74 7.02 -9.01 3.30
CA GLY A 74 7.11 -10.47 3.25
C GLY A 74 5.92 -11.17 2.62
N LEU A 75 4.95 -10.44 2.07
CA LEU A 75 3.76 -11.05 1.50
C LEU A 75 4.07 -11.71 0.15
N SER A 76 3.43 -12.85 -0.09
CA SER A 76 3.53 -13.56 -1.37
C SER A 76 2.90 -12.76 -2.51
N SER A 77 3.40 -12.97 -3.74
CA SER A 77 2.82 -12.36 -4.94
C SER A 77 1.35 -12.74 -5.09
N GLY A 78 0.95 -13.98 -4.77
CA GLY A 78 -0.44 -14.41 -4.86
C GLY A 78 -1.41 -13.65 -3.95
N ILE A 79 -1.01 -13.26 -2.73
CA ILE A 79 -1.84 -12.39 -1.88
C ILE A 79 -1.92 -11.00 -2.49
N ILE A 80 -0.79 -10.44 -2.91
CA ILE A 80 -0.71 -9.09 -3.45
C ILE A 80 -1.51 -8.95 -4.75
N ASP A 81 -1.40 -9.92 -5.66
CA ASP A 81 -2.06 -9.91 -6.95
C ASP A 81 -3.58 -10.02 -6.78
N ARG A 82 -4.07 -10.96 -5.96
CA ARG A 82 -5.50 -11.08 -5.67
C ARG A 82 -6.08 -9.80 -5.06
N LEU A 83 -5.35 -9.20 -4.11
CA LEU A 83 -5.76 -7.95 -3.49
C LEU A 83 -5.82 -6.81 -4.51
N LEU A 84 -4.77 -6.59 -5.28
CA LEU A 84 -4.73 -5.47 -6.22
C LEU A 84 -5.71 -5.64 -7.39
N GLN A 85 -6.01 -6.88 -7.79
CA GLN A 85 -7.04 -7.20 -8.79
C GLN A 85 -8.47 -7.00 -8.26
N SER A 86 -8.68 -6.91 -6.94
CA SER A 86 -9.99 -6.61 -6.37
C SER A 86 -10.41 -5.14 -6.50
N PHE A 87 -9.48 -4.26 -6.90
CA PHE A 87 -9.73 -2.86 -7.22
C PHE A 87 -9.63 -2.68 -8.74
N ASP A 88 -10.63 -2.03 -9.32
CA ASP A 88 -10.59 -1.63 -10.73
C ASP A 88 -9.73 -0.38 -10.94
N GLU A 89 -9.50 -0.04 -12.20
CA GLU A 89 -8.73 1.16 -12.58
C GLU A 89 -9.43 2.46 -12.13
N ASP A 90 -10.77 2.49 -12.16
CA ASP A 90 -11.56 3.66 -11.78
C ASP A 90 -11.33 4.01 -10.30
N PHE A 91 -11.28 3.02 -9.41
CA PHE A 91 -10.91 3.22 -8.00
C PHE A 91 -9.55 3.92 -7.87
N TRP A 92 -8.54 3.52 -8.62
CA TRP A 92 -7.21 4.11 -8.52
C TRP A 92 -7.16 5.53 -9.10
N VAL A 93 -7.88 5.78 -10.19
CA VAL A 93 -8.02 7.11 -10.78
C VAL A 93 -8.74 8.06 -9.81
N GLU A 94 -9.79 7.61 -9.13
CA GLU A 94 -10.49 8.38 -8.09
C GLU A 94 -9.53 8.75 -6.93
N ARG A 95 -8.76 7.77 -6.43
CA ARG A 95 -7.75 8.03 -5.37
C ARG A 95 -6.66 8.99 -5.79
N LEU A 96 -6.31 8.99 -7.08
CA LEU A 96 -5.39 9.96 -7.65
C LEU A 96 -6.01 11.36 -7.72
N ALA A 97 -7.26 11.49 -8.18
CA ALA A 97 -7.99 12.75 -8.23
C ALA A 97 -8.10 13.38 -6.83
N GLU A 98 -8.58 12.63 -5.83
CA GLU A 98 -8.65 13.07 -4.43
C GLU A 98 -7.30 13.55 -3.88
N PHE A 99 -6.22 12.90 -4.31
CA PHE A 99 -4.87 13.30 -3.92
C PHE A 99 -4.43 14.61 -4.58
N LEU A 100 -4.70 14.78 -5.88
CA LEU A 100 -4.38 15.99 -6.64
C LEU A 100 -5.19 17.20 -6.15
N ALA A 101 -6.48 17.02 -5.86
CA ALA A 101 -7.34 18.04 -5.26
C ALA A 101 -6.77 18.54 -3.91
N ARG A 102 -6.31 17.63 -3.03
CA ARG A 102 -5.60 18.01 -1.78
C ARG A 102 -4.30 18.77 -2.02
N LYS A 103 -3.70 18.65 -3.21
CA LYS A 103 -2.54 19.40 -3.66
C LYS A 103 -2.89 20.68 -4.43
N ARG A 104 -4.18 21.00 -4.55
CA ARG A 104 -4.72 22.13 -5.31
C ARG A 104 -4.35 22.05 -6.79
N ILE A 105 -4.31 20.84 -7.33
CA ILE A 105 -4.12 20.56 -8.75
C ILE A 105 -5.47 20.08 -9.27
N TYR A 106 -6.22 21.00 -9.84
CA TYR A 106 -7.60 20.77 -10.33
C TYR A 106 -7.65 20.55 -11.84
N GLU A 107 -6.53 20.77 -12.54
CA GLU A 107 -6.40 20.51 -13.97
C GLU A 107 -5.04 19.86 -14.22
N TRP A 108 -4.99 18.95 -15.19
CA TRP A 108 -3.72 18.37 -15.59
C TRP A 108 -2.90 19.41 -16.38
N PRO A 109 -1.65 19.72 -15.97
CA PRO A 109 -0.89 20.78 -16.62
C PRO A 109 -0.53 20.45 -18.08
N GLU A 110 -0.31 21.50 -18.89
CA GLU A 110 0.06 21.37 -20.30
C GLU A 110 1.34 20.52 -20.46
N PHE A 111 1.30 19.57 -21.39
CA PHE A 111 2.40 18.65 -21.64
C PHE A 111 3.74 19.38 -21.87
N GLY A 112 4.79 18.95 -21.17
CA GLY A 112 6.13 19.51 -21.30
C GLY A 112 6.41 20.73 -20.42
N SER A 113 5.38 21.42 -19.90
CA SER A 113 5.55 22.54 -18.97
C SER A 113 6.31 22.15 -17.69
N PRO A 114 6.98 23.10 -17.00
CA PRO A 114 7.59 22.83 -15.70
C PRO A 114 6.60 22.24 -14.68
N GLU A 115 5.35 22.70 -14.68
CA GLU A 115 4.25 22.24 -13.84
C GLU A 115 3.87 20.79 -14.17
N TRP A 116 3.80 20.43 -15.45
CA TRP A 116 3.58 19.06 -15.89
C TRP A 116 4.70 18.14 -15.41
N GLN A 117 5.96 18.53 -15.57
CA GLN A 117 7.10 17.72 -15.12
C GLN A 117 7.10 17.51 -13.60
N ARG A 118 6.74 18.55 -12.83
CA ARG A 118 6.58 18.45 -11.37
C ARG A 118 5.44 17.51 -10.99
N THR A 119 4.27 17.68 -11.60
CA THR A 119 3.08 16.88 -11.33
C THR A 119 3.29 15.41 -11.71
N ASN A 120 3.87 15.16 -12.89
CA ASN A 120 4.19 13.81 -13.36
C ASN A 120 5.14 13.09 -12.39
N ARG A 121 6.22 13.76 -11.96
CA ARG A 121 7.15 13.21 -10.94
C ARG A 121 6.45 12.95 -9.61
N LEU A 122 5.57 13.86 -9.18
CA LEU A 122 4.79 13.68 -7.95
C LEU A 122 3.93 12.42 -8.03
N VAL A 123 3.13 12.26 -9.10
CA VAL A 123 2.23 11.12 -9.29
C VAL A 123 2.99 9.79 -9.40
N LEU A 124 4.07 9.76 -10.20
CA LEU A 124 4.94 8.58 -10.29
C LEU A 124 5.60 8.22 -8.94
N SER A 125 6.03 9.22 -8.16
CA SER A 125 6.61 8.98 -6.82
C SER A 125 5.60 8.38 -5.83
N ARG A 126 4.29 8.52 -6.11
CA ARG A 126 3.21 7.89 -5.36
C ARG A 126 2.86 6.50 -5.86
N GLY A 127 3.50 6.02 -6.93
CA GLY A 127 3.31 4.67 -7.46
C GLY A 127 2.04 4.51 -8.29
N PHE A 128 1.55 5.59 -8.89
CA PHE A 128 0.60 5.49 -9.99
C PHE A 128 1.36 5.24 -11.29
N SER A 129 0.75 4.51 -12.22
CA SER A 129 1.37 4.13 -13.49
C SER A 129 1.16 5.19 -14.58
N ALA A 130 1.76 4.97 -15.76
CA ALA A 130 1.54 5.82 -16.92
C ALA A 130 0.08 5.77 -17.40
N GLU A 131 -0.59 4.62 -17.27
CA GLU A 131 -2.00 4.43 -17.59
C GLU A 131 -2.89 5.31 -16.71
N HIS A 132 -2.62 5.37 -15.41
CA HIS A 132 -3.32 6.27 -14.48
C HIS A 132 -3.13 7.74 -14.84
N ILE A 133 -1.91 8.14 -15.23
CA ILE A 133 -1.62 9.50 -15.69
C ILE A 133 -2.37 9.83 -17.00
N LYS A 134 -2.43 8.87 -17.92
CA LYS A 134 -3.19 9.02 -19.15
C LYS A 134 -4.70 9.16 -18.88
N ALA A 135 -5.25 8.35 -17.96
CA ALA A 135 -6.66 8.41 -17.59
C ALA A 135 -7.01 9.75 -16.93
N ILE A 136 -6.25 10.16 -15.90
CA ILE A 136 -6.53 11.40 -15.16
C ILE A 136 -6.36 12.65 -16.02
N SER A 137 -5.40 12.66 -16.96
CA SER A 137 -5.16 13.81 -17.86
C SER A 137 -6.24 13.99 -18.93
N ALA A 138 -7.09 12.98 -19.14
CA ALA A 138 -8.22 13.05 -20.05
C ALA A 138 -9.51 13.54 -19.38
N LEU A 139 -9.55 13.68 -18.06
CA LEU A 139 -10.73 14.13 -17.33
C LEU A 139 -10.87 15.67 -17.40
N PRO A 140 -12.06 16.19 -17.77
CA PRO A 140 -12.33 17.63 -17.74
C PRO A 140 -12.60 18.07 -16.30
N GLY A 141 -11.64 18.80 -15.69
CA GLY A 141 -11.71 19.21 -14.28
C GLY A 141 -11.51 18.03 -13.32
N LEU A 142 -10.58 18.19 -12.37
CA LEU A 142 -10.23 17.19 -11.35
C LEU A 142 -10.92 17.47 -10.01
N ASP A 143 -12.07 18.16 -10.05
CA ASP A 143 -12.89 18.56 -8.89
C ASP A 143 -14.02 17.57 -8.58
#